data_AF-A0A964AIK8-F1
#
_entry.id   AF-A0A964AIK8-F1
#
_cell.length_a   1.000
_cell.length_b   1.000
_cell.length_c   1.000
_cell.angle_alpha   90.00
_cell.angle_beta   90.00
_cell.angle_gamma   90.00
#
_symmetry.space_group_name_H-M   'P 1'
#
loop_
_entity.id
_entity.type
_entity.pdbx_description
1 polymer ?
#
loop_
_entity_poly.entity_id
_entity_poly.type
_entity_poly.pdbx_seq_one_letter_code
_entity_poly.pdbx_strand_id
1 'polypeptide(L)'
;MLFALLGAAFAAPIPITADWRCEIVGEMPGPEDFDVVTRDGRPWVLVSADQRRDPSDSTGDGLWWVDPRTGESARAPLVDRDGCATGFHGIATVQDAAGDWQVYVVNHLAEADRDNAACTLPADAPLHSVEHYRVEGDSLRFVERLSTPLFRSPNDVDAHPDGRLVVSDNPDWELPKGALPLLLQTGPSRVLAYAPDAGWSVAAEGLTYANGLLFDPQGQLLVSTFGGHLFRYVPVDDGWRRTGYTRGLEGALDNVMLDPDGRVWVTGHPKTVAFAKHVSDPAVQAPCDVYELRADGPDQVIRRAWRVSGEDIKACSTATIVSDRLVLAQVFEPGIGVCVPAE
;
A
#
# COMPACT_ATOMS: atom_id res chain seq x y z
N MET A 1 43.32 -8.52 23.36
CA MET A 1 41.92 -8.94 23.11
C MET A 1 41.49 -8.32 21.79
N LEU A 2 40.99 -9.16 20.91
CA LEU A 2 40.84 -8.97 19.47
C LEU A 2 39.69 -8.00 19.15
N PHE A 3 39.96 -6.91 18.43
CA PHE A 3 38.92 -6.13 17.75
C PHE A 3 38.42 -6.97 16.56
N ALA A 4 37.23 -7.54 16.66
CA ALA A 4 36.55 -8.12 15.52
C ALA A 4 36.01 -6.97 14.65
N LEU A 5 36.73 -6.65 13.58
CA LEU A 5 36.19 -5.92 12.45
C LEU A 5 35.10 -6.79 11.82
N LEU A 6 33.83 -6.55 12.18
CA LEU A 6 32.71 -6.99 11.34
C LEU A 6 32.77 -6.17 10.05
N GLY A 7 33.40 -6.73 9.03
CA GLY A 7 33.20 -6.27 7.67
C GLY A 7 31.72 -6.43 7.34
N ALA A 8 31.01 -5.31 7.18
CA ALA A 8 29.75 -5.33 6.46
C ALA A 8 30.07 -5.82 5.05
N ALA A 9 29.72 -7.07 4.75
CA ALA A 9 29.70 -7.54 3.38
C ALA A 9 28.68 -6.67 2.65
N PHE A 10 29.15 -5.70 1.86
CA PHE A 10 28.29 -4.98 0.95
C PHE A 10 27.71 -6.02 -0.01
N ALA A 11 26.40 -6.27 0.11
CA ALA A 11 25.70 -7.08 -0.88
C ALA A 11 25.94 -6.43 -2.25
N ALA A 12 26.24 -7.26 -3.25
CA ALA A 12 26.37 -6.77 -4.62
C ALA A 12 25.06 -6.06 -5.02
N PRO A 13 25.13 -4.92 -5.73
CA PRO A 13 23.93 -4.21 -6.15
C PRO A 13 23.04 -5.14 -6.98
N ILE A 14 21.74 -5.16 -6.68
CA ILE A 14 20.77 -5.94 -7.45
C ILE A 14 20.71 -5.36 -8.88
N PRO A 15 20.99 -6.16 -9.92
CA PRO A 15 21.00 -5.68 -11.30
C PRO A 15 19.58 -5.27 -11.72
N ILE A 16 19.51 -4.21 -12.52
CA ILE A 16 18.27 -3.79 -13.19
C ILE A 16 18.02 -4.76 -14.34
N THR A 17 16.79 -5.28 -14.45
CA THR A 17 16.48 -6.34 -15.42
C THR A 17 15.81 -5.84 -16.70
N ALA A 18 15.19 -4.67 -16.70
CA ALA A 18 14.55 -4.09 -17.87
C ALA A 18 14.41 -2.57 -17.76
N ASP A 19 14.28 -1.92 -18.92
CA ASP A 19 13.74 -0.58 -19.04
C ASP A 19 12.28 -0.66 -19.48
N TRP A 20 11.47 0.31 -19.06
CA TRP A 20 10.04 0.36 -19.32
C TRP A 20 9.67 1.70 -19.95
N ARG A 21 8.67 1.68 -20.85
CA ARG A 21 8.04 2.89 -21.38
C ARG A 21 6.62 2.96 -20.85
N CYS A 22 6.28 4.09 -20.26
CA CYS A 22 5.00 4.28 -19.58
C CYS A 22 4.14 5.34 -20.24
N GLU A 23 2.84 5.15 -20.12
CA GLU A 23 1.82 6.17 -20.32
C GLU A 23 1.10 6.41 -19.00
N ILE A 24 0.85 7.68 -18.67
CA ILE A 24 0.01 8.03 -17.52
C ILE A 24 -1.44 7.96 -17.96
N VAL A 25 -2.24 7.16 -17.25
CA VAL A 25 -3.66 6.98 -17.54
C VAL A 25 -4.52 7.41 -16.36
N GLY A 26 -5.70 7.93 -16.66
CA GLY A 26 -6.60 8.53 -15.68
C GLY A 26 -6.19 9.93 -15.22
N GLU A 27 -7.07 10.56 -14.44
CA GLU A 27 -6.88 11.93 -13.91
C GLU A 27 -7.09 11.99 -12.39
N MET A 28 -7.15 10.84 -11.70
CA MET A 28 -7.35 10.81 -10.25
C MET A 28 -6.15 11.42 -9.51
N PRO A 29 -6.37 12.18 -8.42
CA PRO A 29 -5.29 12.78 -7.64
C PRO A 29 -4.63 11.75 -6.72
N GLY A 30 -3.29 11.76 -6.65
CA GLY A 30 -2.53 10.92 -5.72
C GLY A 30 -3.01 9.47 -5.60
N PRO A 31 -2.99 8.68 -6.70
CA PRO A 31 -3.35 7.28 -6.69
C PRO A 31 -2.27 6.46 -6.00
N GLU A 32 -2.23 6.53 -4.67
CA GLU A 32 -1.14 6.00 -3.86
C GLU A 32 -1.14 4.48 -3.83
N ASP A 33 -2.32 3.85 -3.88
CA ASP A 33 -2.41 2.39 -3.87
C ASP A 33 -3.51 1.87 -4.80
N PHE A 34 -3.38 0.61 -5.19
CA PHE A 34 -4.39 -0.08 -5.98
C PHE A 34 -4.34 -1.58 -5.76
N ASP A 35 -5.47 -2.23 -6.06
CA ASP A 35 -5.52 -3.67 -6.21
C ASP A 35 -6.30 -4.09 -7.47
N VAL A 36 -6.29 -5.38 -7.81
CA VAL A 36 -6.76 -5.91 -9.08
C VAL A 36 -8.02 -6.75 -8.89
N VAL A 37 -9.13 -6.25 -9.45
CA VAL A 37 -10.42 -6.94 -9.45
C VAL A 37 -10.69 -7.52 -10.82
N THR A 38 -11.12 -8.77 -10.90
CA THR A 38 -11.60 -9.34 -12.17
C THR A 38 -13.11 -9.13 -12.31
N ARG A 39 -13.52 -8.34 -13.31
CA ARG A 39 -14.93 -8.14 -13.70
C ARG A 39 -15.14 -8.53 -15.15
N ASP A 40 -16.25 -9.20 -15.44
CA ASP A 40 -16.59 -9.66 -16.80
C ASP A 40 -15.45 -10.47 -17.47
N GLY A 41 -14.75 -11.28 -16.67
CA GLY A 41 -13.63 -12.11 -17.11
C GLY A 41 -12.35 -11.34 -17.47
N ARG A 42 -12.22 -10.09 -17.01
CA ARG A 42 -11.09 -9.21 -17.32
C ARG A 42 -10.59 -8.50 -16.07
N PRO A 43 -9.27 -8.33 -15.90
CA PRO A 43 -8.75 -7.57 -14.78
C PRO A 43 -8.98 -6.07 -14.98
N TRP A 44 -9.34 -5.41 -13.89
CA TRP A 44 -9.46 -3.97 -13.72
C TRP A 44 -8.60 -3.58 -12.53
N VAL A 45 -7.97 -2.41 -12.61
CA VAL A 45 -7.24 -1.83 -11.49
C VAL A 45 -8.23 -0.97 -10.71
N LEU A 46 -8.42 -1.27 -9.42
CA LEU A 46 -9.19 -0.45 -8.49
C LEU A 46 -8.22 0.38 -7.68
N VAL A 47 -8.20 1.68 -7.95
CA VAL A 47 -7.24 2.64 -7.42
C VAL A 47 -7.84 3.42 -6.26
N SER A 48 -7.08 3.56 -5.19
CA SER A 48 -7.35 4.46 -4.08
C SER A 48 -6.66 5.81 -4.32
N ALA A 49 -7.45 6.86 -4.40
CA ALA A 49 -7.00 8.21 -4.77
C ALA A 49 -7.38 9.24 -3.69
N ASP A 50 -6.45 10.14 -3.38
CA ASP A 50 -6.65 11.22 -2.41
C ASP A 50 -5.69 12.39 -2.68
N GLN A 51 -6.22 13.61 -2.66
CA GLN A 51 -5.47 14.85 -2.86
C GLN A 51 -4.69 15.26 -1.59
N ARG A 52 -3.66 14.47 -1.29
CA ARG A 52 -2.84 14.63 -0.08
C ARG A 52 -2.08 15.95 0.02
N ARG A 53 -1.78 16.61 -1.12
CA ARG A 53 -1.03 17.87 -1.12
C ARG A 53 -1.89 19.10 -0.89
N ASP A 54 -3.17 19.03 -1.24
CA ASP A 54 -4.15 20.09 -1.01
C ASP A 54 -5.41 19.50 -0.36
N PRO A 55 -5.40 19.26 0.96
CA PRO A 55 -6.54 18.70 1.67
C PRO A 55 -7.81 19.58 1.64
N SER A 56 -7.72 20.81 1.10
CA SER A 56 -8.88 21.68 0.90
C SER A 56 -9.64 21.37 -0.40
N ASP A 57 -9.01 20.64 -1.32
CA ASP A 57 -9.58 20.19 -2.59
C ASP A 57 -9.74 18.67 -2.60
N SER A 58 -10.92 18.18 -2.23
CA SER A 58 -11.26 16.74 -2.32
C SER A 58 -11.82 16.33 -3.68
N THR A 59 -11.62 17.17 -4.71
CA THR A 59 -12.11 16.87 -6.06
C THR A 59 -11.36 15.67 -6.61
N GLY A 60 -12.08 14.56 -6.76
CA GLY A 60 -11.55 13.34 -7.36
C GLY A 60 -11.05 12.31 -6.35
N ASP A 61 -11.05 12.62 -5.05
CA ASP A 61 -10.76 11.62 -4.01
C ASP A 61 -11.70 10.42 -4.12
N GLY A 62 -11.28 9.26 -3.64
CA GLY A 62 -12.11 8.06 -3.60
C GLY A 62 -11.55 6.91 -4.44
N LEU A 63 -12.42 5.98 -4.81
CA LEU A 63 -12.03 4.78 -5.54
C LEU A 63 -12.29 4.92 -7.03
N TRP A 64 -11.36 4.45 -7.86
CA TRP A 64 -11.42 4.57 -9.31
C TRP A 64 -11.15 3.26 -10.01
N TRP A 65 -11.97 2.96 -11.03
CA TRP A 65 -11.70 1.88 -11.96
C TRP A 65 -10.78 2.37 -13.07
N VAL A 66 -9.77 1.58 -13.41
CA VAL A 66 -8.91 1.78 -14.58
C VAL A 66 -8.79 0.47 -15.35
N ASP A 67 -9.03 0.53 -16.67
CA ASP A 67 -8.65 -0.54 -17.58
C ASP A 67 -7.20 -0.31 -18.05
N PRO A 68 -6.21 -1.09 -17.59
CA PRO A 68 -4.81 -0.87 -17.94
C PRO A 68 -4.50 -1.18 -19.43
N ARG A 69 -5.48 -1.70 -20.19
CA ARG A 69 -5.30 -2.00 -21.61
C ARG A 69 -5.65 -0.82 -22.50
N THR A 70 -6.65 -0.04 -22.09
CA THR A 70 -7.22 1.08 -22.87
C THR A 70 -6.95 2.44 -22.24
N GLY A 71 -6.58 2.48 -20.95
CA GLY A 71 -6.47 3.71 -20.16
C GLY A 71 -7.82 4.30 -19.76
N GLU A 72 -8.93 3.64 -20.09
CA GLU A 72 -10.27 4.06 -19.68
C GLU A 72 -10.36 4.05 -18.16
N SER A 73 -10.87 5.14 -17.59
CA SER A 73 -11.03 5.26 -16.15
C SER A 73 -12.30 6.00 -15.76
N ALA A 74 -12.84 5.63 -14.59
CA ALA A 74 -14.01 6.25 -14.01
C ALA A 74 -14.01 6.10 -12.49
N ARG A 75 -14.47 7.11 -11.77
CA ARG A 75 -14.68 7.02 -10.32
C ARG A 75 -15.78 6.01 -10.02
N ALA A 76 -15.52 5.09 -9.10
CA ALA A 76 -16.47 4.07 -8.67
C ALA A 76 -17.60 4.71 -7.85
N PRO A 77 -18.88 4.56 -8.23
CA PRO A 77 -19.99 5.03 -7.41
C PRO A 77 -20.02 4.28 -6.06
N LEU A 78 -20.02 5.01 -4.95
CA LEU A 78 -20.19 4.45 -3.61
C LEU A 78 -21.68 4.42 -3.26
N VAL A 79 -22.24 3.23 -3.09
CA VAL A 79 -23.67 3.00 -2.84
C VAL A 79 -23.90 2.76 -1.35
N ASP A 80 -24.98 3.33 -0.80
CA ASP A 80 -25.36 3.22 0.63
C ASP A 80 -24.30 3.70 1.63
N ARG A 81 -23.35 4.53 1.17
CA ARG A 81 -22.35 5.18 2.00
C ARG A 81 -22.82 6.58 2.40
N ASP A 82 -22.46 7.02 3.61
CA ASP A 82 -22.61 8.40 4.03
C ASP A 82 -21.66 9.36 3.29
N GLY A 83 -21.87 10.66 3.51
CA GLY A 83 -21.11 11.75 2.89
C GLY A 83 -19.86 12.17 3.66
N CYS A 84 -19.26 11.31 4.48
CA CYS A 84 -17.95 11.59 5.10
C CYS A 84 -16.87 11.77 4.03
N ALA A 85 -15.74 12.43 4.34
CA ALA A 85 -14.61 12.48 3.42
C ALA A 85 -14.11 11.08 3.02
N THR A 86 -13.50 11.00 1.85
CA THR A 86 -12.87 9.78 1.29
C THR A 86 -11.36 9.97 1.25
N GLY A 87 -10.74 10.22 2.41
CA GLY A 87 -9.28 10.29 2.55
C GLY A 87 -8.68 8.89 2.48
N PHE A 88 -8.86 8.24 1.34
CA PHE A 88 -8.54 6.84 1.13
C PHE A 88 -7.04 6.62 0.93
N HIS A 89 -6.52 5.56 1.54
CA HIS A 89 -5.09 5.21 1.56
C HIS A 89 -4.89 3.81 0.98
N GLY A 90 -4.20 2.90 1.68
CA GLY A 90 -4.02 1.54 1.18
C GLY A 90 -5.34 0.78 1.01
N ILE A 91 -5.34 -0.14 0.05
CA ILE A 91 -6.52 -0.86 -0.42
C ILE A 91 -6.20 -2.33 -0.66
N ALA A 92 -7.13 -3.20 -0.27
CA ALA A 92 -7.09 -4.62 -0.62
C ALA A 92 -8.42 -5.09 -1.17
N THR A 93 -8.34 -6.05 -2.08
CA THR A 93 -9.48 -6.72 -2.67
C THR A 93 -9.32 -8.23 -2.55
N VAL A 94 -10.42 -8.90 -2.24
CA VAL A 94 -10.40 -10.34 -2.05
C VAL A 94 -11.75 -10.93 -2.45
N GLN A 95 -11.73 -12.12 -3.04
CA GLN A 95 -12.95 -12.89 -3.23
C GLN A 95 -13.27 -13.64 -1.95
N ASP A 96 -14.50 -13.51 -1.49
CA ASP A 96 -15.00 -14.33 -0.38
C ASP A 96 -15.27 -15.78 -0.82
N ALA A 97 -15.77 -16.61 0.11
CA ALA A 97 -16.10 -18.00 -0.18
C ALA A 97 -17.22 -18.20 -1.23
N ALA A 98 -18.03 -17.17 -1.51
CA ALA A 98 -19.04 -17.18 -2.57
C ALA A 98 -18.46 -16.76 -3.93
N GLY A 99 -17.24 -16.22 -3.95
CA GLY A 99 -16.60 -15.67 -5.14
C GLY A 99 -16.92 -14.19 -5.39
N ASP A 100 -17.61 -13.54 -4.44
CA ASP A 100 -17.95 -12.12 -4.53
C ASP A 100 -16.74 -11.28 -4.10
N TRP A 101 -16.42 -10.26 -4.90
CA TRP A 101 -15.34 -9.34 -4.60
C TRP A 101 -15.69 -8.41 -3.45
N GLN A 102 -14.86 -8.44 -2.42
CA GLN A 102 -14.82 -7.51 -1.30
C GLN A 102 -13.69 -6.51 -1.51
N VAL A 103 -13.88 -5.28 -1.06
CA VAL A 103 -12.89 -4.20 -1.07
C VAL A 103 -12.76 -3.67 0.35
N TYR A 104 -11.54 -3.57 0.83
CA TYR A 104 -11.19 -2.95 2.11
C TYR A 104 -10.27 -1.78 1.82
N VAL A 105 -10.60 -0.60 2.34
CA VAL A 105 -9.79 0.60 2.10
C VAL A 105 -9.60 1.36 3.40
N VAL A 106 -8.36 1.74 3.70
CA VAL A 106 -8.04 2.62 4.82
C VAL A 106 -8.64 4.00 4.54
N ASN A 107 -9.36 4.58 5.50
CA ASN A 107 -9.92 5.93 5.40
C ASN A 107 -9.46 6.82 6.56
N HIS A 108 -8.98 8.02 6.21
CA HIS A 108 -8.61 9.09 7.11
C HIS A 108 -9.63 10.22 7.04
N LEU A 109 -10.36 10.42 8.14
CA LEU A 109 -11.22 11.57 8.33
C LEU A 109 -10.44 12.68 9.06
N ALA A 110 -10.81 13.92 8.78
CA ALA A 110 -10.36 15.08 9.53
C ALA A 110 -11.36 15.40 10.66
N GLU A 111 -10.93 16.16 11.67
CA GLU A 111 -11.84 16.60 12.73
C GLU A 111 -13.01 17.44 12.17
N ALA A 112 -12.77 18.17 11.06
CA ALA A 112 -13.79 18.93 10.34
C ALA A 112 -14.92 18.05 9.76
N ASP A 113 -14.68 16.75 9.54
CA ASP A 113 -15.74 15.83 9.09
C ASP A 113 -16.83 15.64 10.14
N ARG A 114 -16.55 15.90 11.42
CA ARG A 114 -17.58 15.86 12.48
C ARG A 114 -18.64 16.94 12.31
N ASP A 115 -18.28 18.05 11.68
CA ASP A 115 -19.19 19.17 11.39
C ASP A 115 -19.91 19.00 10.04
N ASN A 116 -19.55 17.99 9.25
CA ASN A 116 -20.17 17.72 7.96
C ASN A 116 -21.53 17.04 8.14
N ALA A 117 -22.61 17.76 7.82
CA ALA A 117 -23.99 17.27 7.95
C ALA A 117 -24.31 16.03 7.09
N ALA A 118 -23.51 15.73 6.07
CA ALA A 118 -23.64 14.52 5.26
C ALA A 118 -22.85 13.32 5.84
N CYS A 119 -21.91 13.56 6.75
CA CYS A 119 -21.13 12.53 7.43
C CYS A 119 -21.85 12.02 8.68
N THR A 120 -22.13 10.71 8.75
CA THR A 120 -22.82 10.12 9.90
C THR A 120 -21.78 9.43 10.79
N LEU A 121 -21.00 10.24 11.51
CA LEU A 121 -19.98 9.76 12.43
C LEU A 121 -20.40 9.99 13.90
N PRO A 122 -20.35 8.98 14.79
CA PRO A 122 -20.55 9.21 16.22
C PRO A 122 -19.54 10.21 16.77
N ALA A 123 -19.96 11.01 17.77
CA ALA A 123 -19.17 12.11 18.30
C ALA A 123 -17.79 11.68 18.87
N ASP A 124 -17.69 10.45 19.37
CA ASP A 124 -16.48 9.84 19.93
C ASP A 124 -15.83 8.80 19.01
N ALA A 125 -16.34 8.62 17.78
CA ALA A 125 -15.77 7.65 16.87
C ALA A 125 -14.34 8.03 16.47
N PRO A 126 -13.45 7.03 16.29
CA PRO A 126 -12.13 7.25 15.71
C PRO A 126 -12.21 7.90 14.32
N LEU A 127 -11.23 8.74 14.00
CA LEU A 127 -11.10 9.38 12.68
C LEU A 127 -10.39 8.48 11.65
N HIS A 128 -9.89 7.34 12.09
CA HIS A 128 -9.27 6.35 11.23
C HIS A 128 -10.10 5.08 11.22
N SER A 129 -10.27 4.51 10.03
CA SER A 129 -11.05 3.29 9.84
C SER A 129 -10.55 2.50 8.65
N VAL A 130 -11.01 1.27 8.55
CA VAL A 130 -11.04 0.51 7.29
C VAL A 130 -12.50 0.45 6.85
N GLU A 131 -12.80 0.95 5.67
CA GLU A 131 -14.13 0.85 5.07
C GLU A 131 -14.21 -0.42 4.20
N HIS A 132 -15.29 -1.19 4.38
CA HIS A 132 -15.54 -2.42 3.66
C HIS A 132 -16.67 -2.21 2.65
N TYR A 133 -16.43 -2.62 1.41
CA TYR A 133 -17.38 -2.57 0.31
C TYR A 133 -17.50 -3.92 -0.39
N ARG A 134 -18.62 -4.14 -1.06
CA ARG A 134 -18.81 -5.21 -2.05
C ARG A 134 -18.85 -4.63 -3.46
N VAL A 135 -18.20 -5.28 -4.41
CA VAL A 135 -18.28 -4.89 -5.82
C VAL A 135 -19.63 -5.30 -6.41
N GLU A 136 -20.35 -4.34 -6.99
CA GLU A 136 -21.62 -4.54 -7.69
C GLU A 136 -21.59 -3.85 -9.05
N GLY A 137 -21.19 -4.59 -10.09
CA GLY A 137 -20.95 -4.01 -11.42
C GLY A 137 -19.80 -3.01 -11.40
N ASP A 138 -20.08 -1.76 -11.73
CA ASP A 138 -19.13 -0.64 -11.64
C ASP A 138 -19.19 0.11 -10.30
N SER A 139 -20.16 -0.22 -9.44
CA SER A 139 -20.36 0.41 -8.14
C SER A 139 -19.76 -0.40 -6.99
N LEU A 140 -19.57 0.27 -5.86
CA LEU A 140 -19.11 -0.32 -4.61
C LEU A 140 -20.18 -0.09 -3.54
N ARG A 141 -20.86 -1.14 -3.12
CA ARG A 141 -21.86 -1.06 -2.04
C ARG A 141 -21.16 -1.09 -0.70
N PHE A 142 -21.35 -0.05 0.09
CA PHE A 142 -20.85 0.04 1.45
C PHE A 142 -21.45 -1.07 2.32
N VAL A 143 -20.58 -1.75 3.08
CA VAL A 143 -20.96 -2.80 4.02
C VAL A 143 -20.85 -2.25 5.44
N GLU A 144 -19.65 -1.80 5.82
CA GLU A 144 -19.40 -1.27 7.15
C GLU A 144 -18.12 -0.42 7.22
N ARG A 145 -17.96 0.29 8.35
CA ARG A 145 -16.78 1.04 8.73
C ARG A 145 -16.16 0.39 9.96
N LEU A 146 -15.08 -0.35 9.78
CA LEU A 146 -14.34 -0.99 10.85
C LEU A 146 -13.42 0.05 11.51
N SER A 147 -13.61 0.29 12.81
CA SER A 147 -12.78 1.21 13.58
C SER A 147 -12.39 0.60 14.91
N THR A 148 -11.31 1.11 15.49
CA THR A 148 -10.83 0.68 16.81
C THR A 148 -10.06 1.83 17.46
N PRO A 149 -10.15 2.00 18.79
CA PRO A 149 -9.27 2.92 19.53
C PRO A 149 -7.79 2.55 19.40
N LEU A 150 -7.48 1.35 18.90
CA LEU A 150 -6.13 0.97 18.55
C LEU A 150 -5.61 1.69 17.31
N PHE A 151 -6.42 2.24 16.40
CA PHE A 151 -5.86 2.95 15.26
C PHE A 151 -5.21 4.26 15.71
N ARG A 152 -3.98 4.49 15.26
CA ARG A 152 -3.25 5.75 15.42
C ARG A 152 -3.13 6.44 14.07
N SER A 153 -2.56 5.75 13.09
CA SER A 153 -2.37 6.24 11.74
C SER A 153 -2.18 5.02 10.82
N PRO A 154 -3.28 4.34 10.44
CA PRO A 154 -3.20 3.21 9.53
C PRO A 154 -2.65 3.67 8.17
N ASN A 155 -1.91 2.82 7.46
CA ASN A 155 -1.34 3.17 6.16
C ASN A 155 -1.88 2.24 5.09
N ASP A 156 -1.73 0.94 5.29
CA ASP A 156 -2.18 -0.09 4.36
C ASP A 156 -3.04 -1.15 5.05
N VAL A 157 -3.84 -1.88 4.27
CA VAL A 157 -4.68 -3.01 4.70
C VAL A 157 -4.51 -4.16 3.72
N ASP A 158 -4.43 -5.39 4.23
CA ASP A 158 -4.61 -6.57 3.40
C ASP A 158 -5.66 -7.53 3.99
N ALA A 159 -6.34 -8.27 3.11
CA ALA A 159 -7.53 -9.03 3.42
C ALA A 159 -7.41 -10.50 3.02
N HIS A 160 -7.82 -11.39 3.92
CA HIS A 160 -7.91 -12.82 3.65
C HIS A 160 -9.36 -13.21 3.31
N PRO A 161 -9.61 -14.22 2.45
CA PRO A 161 -10.96 -14.64 2.03
C PRO A 161 -11.95 -15.02 3.15
N ASP A 162 -11.47 -15.28 4.37
CA ASP A 162 -12.28 -15.61 5.54
C ASP A 162 -12.69 -14.37 6.37
N GLY A 163 -12.38 -13.17 5.89
CA GLY A 163 -12.70 -11.90 6.56
C GLY A 163 -11.66 -11.45 7.58
N ARG A 164 -10.55 -12.18 7.75
CA ARG A 164 -9.41 -11.66 8.53
C ARG A 164 -8.72 -10.53 7.77
N LEU A 165 -8.28 -9.52 8.51
CA LEU A 165 -7.54 -8.38 7.97
C LEU A 165 -6.22 -8.20 8.72
N VAL A 166 -5.28 -7.56 8.05
CA VAL A 166 -4.10 -6.93 8.68
C VAL A 166 -4.06 -5.47 8.27
N VAL A 167 -3.64 -4.59 9.18
CA VAL A 167 -3.52 -3.15 8.94
C VAL A 167 -2.18 -2.66 9.49
N SER A 168 -1.39 -2.00 8.65
CA SER A 168 -0.15 -1.38 9.10
C SER A 168 -0.52 -0.08 9.81
N ASP A 169 -0.03 0.12 11.03
CA ASP A 169 -0.41 1.26 11.88
C ASP A 169 0.83 1.94 12.44
N ASN A 170 0.93 3.22 12.13
CA ASN A 170 2.05 4.07 12.45
C ASN A 170 1.69 5.01 13.61
N PRO A 171 2.67 5.45 14.42
CA PRO A 171 2.44 6.61 15.28
C PRO A 171 2.24 7.87 14.42
N ASP A 172 1.67 8.92 15.02
CA ASP A 172 1.66 10.24 14.40
C ASP A 172 3.09 10.74 14.22
N TRP A 173 3.56 10.72 12.97
CA TRP A 173 4.92 11.12 12.62
C TRP A 173 5.02 12.63 12.41
N GLU A 174 4.82 13.40 13.48
CA GLU A 174 5.05 14.84 13.44
C GLU A 174 6.55 15.15 13.31
N LEU A 175 6.93 15.97 12.33
CA LEU A 175 8.28 16.54 12.31
C LEU A 175 8.44 17.55 13.47
N PRO A 176 9.61 17.57 14.15
CA PRO A 176 10.81 16.78 13.89
C PRO A 176 10.84 15.42 14.65
N LYS A 177 9.87 15.15 15.53
CA LYS A 177 9.86 13.96 16.42
C LYS A 177 9.87 12.65 15.63
N GLY A 178 9.24 12.61 14.46
CA GLY A 178 9.23 11.42 13.60
C GLY A 178 10.51 11.15 12.82
N ALA A 179 11.41 12.13 12.68
CA ALA A 179 12.62 11.96 11.90
C ALA A 179 13.68 11.09 12.61
N LEU A 180 13.77 11.16 13.94
CA LEU A 180 14.79 10.43 14.71
C LEU A 180 14.58 8.91 14.70
N PRO A 181 13.36 8.39 14.94
CA PRO A 181 13.11 6.94 14.86
C PRO A 181 13.34 6.39 13.45
N LEU A 182 12.93 7.12 12.41
CA LEU A 182 13.24 6.79 11.00
C LEU A 182 14.75 6.72 10.74
N LEU A 183 15.52 7.69 11.23
CA LEU A 183 16.99 7.71 11.10
C LEU A 183 17.65 6.54 11.83
N LEU A 184 17.18 6.23 13.05
CA LEU A 184 17.73 5.14 13.87
C LEU A 184 17.23 3.76 13.43
N GLN A 185 16.30 3.69 12.46
CA GLN A 185 15.57 2.48 12.10
C GLN A 185 15.04 1.73 13.33
N THR A 186 14.42 2.49 14.21
CA THR A 186 13.68 1.99 15.37
C THR A 186 12.33 2.68 15.35
N GLY A 187 11.25 2.01 15.72
CA GLY A 187 9.94 2.66 15.67
C GLY A 187 8.86 1.90 16.42
N PRO A 188 7.85 2.61 16.94
CA PRO A 188 6.71 2.00 17.58
C PRO A 188 5.61 1.65 16.55
N SER A 189 5.95 1.54 15.25
CA SER A 189 5.00 1.08 14.24
C SER A 189 4.65 -0.38 14.48
N ARG A 190 3.44 -0.74 14.09
CA ARG A 190 2.87 -2.06 14.33
C ARG A 190 2.06 -2.52 13.14
N VAL A 191 1.71 -3.79 13.16
CA VAL A 191 0.62 -4.34 12.36
C VAL A 191 -0.46 -4.78 13.32
N LEU A 192 -1.69 -4.35 13.05
CA LEU A 192 -2.89 -4.84 13.74
C LEU A 192 -3.49 -5.97 12.92
N ALA A 193 -3.98 -7.01 13.58
CA ALA A 193 -4.78 -8.06 12.95
C ALA A 193 -6.23 -7.95 13.42
N TYR A 194 -7.16 -8.20 12.52
CA TYR A 194 -8.58 -8.33 12.80
C TYR A 194 -9.04 -9.75 12.49
N ALA A 195 -9.82 -10.33 13.40
CA ALA A 195 -10.57 -11.55 13.16
C ALA A 195 -12.07 -11.28 13.41
N PRO A 196 -12.99 -11.72 12.54
CA PRO A 196 -14.42 -11.44 12.70
C PRO A 196 -15.01 -11.83 14.06
N ASP A 197 -14.51 -12.89 14.68
CA ASP A 197 -14.98 -13.44 15.95
C ASP A 197 -14.21 -12.95 17.19
N ALA A 198 -13.01 -12.40 17.01
CA ALA A 198 -12.13 -11.96 18.11
C ALA A 198 -11.82 -10.46 18.12
N GLY A 199 -12.12 -9.74 17.03
CA GLY A 199 -11.84 -8.32 16.87
C GLY A 199 -10.35 -8.02 16.62
N TRP A 200 -9.94 -6.81 17.03
CA TRP A 200 -8.60 -6.28 16.77
C TRP A 200 -7.56 -6.71 17.81
N SER A 201 -6.37 -7.08 17.34
CA SER A 201 -5.19 -7.42 18.14
C SER A 201 -3.91 -6.90 17.51
N VAL A 202 -2.79 -6.92 18.24
CA VAL A 202 -1.47 -6.56 17.69
C VAL A 202 -0.82 -7.82 17.10
N ALA A 203 -0.52 -7.80 15.81
CA ALA A 203 0.17 -8.89 15.11
C ALA A 203 1.69 -8.74 15.15
N ALA A 204 2.18 -7.52 14.98
CA ALA A 204 3.60 -7.21 15.01
C ALA A 204 3.82 -5.82 15.60
N GLU A 205 4.95 -5.60 16.26
CA GLU A 205 5.34 -4.32 16.83
C GLU A 205 6.86 -4.11 16.74
N GLY A 206 7.32 -2.90 17.08
CA GLY A 206 8.75 -2.56 17.02
C GLY A 206 9.26 -2.41 15.59
N LEU A 207 8.37 -2.12 14.64
CA LEU A 207 8.69 -1.89 13.24
C LEU A 207 9.10 -0.43 13.00
N THR A 208 10.00 -0.22 12.05
CA THR A 208 10.32 1.14 11.59
C THR A 208 9.44 1.47 10.41
N TYR A 209 8.33 2.18 10.67
CA TYR A 209 7.34 2.57 9.67
C TYR A 209 6.84 1.35 8.89
N ALA A 210 5.84 0.67 9.46
CA ALA A 210 5.16 -0.42 8.75
C ALA A 210 4.37 0.21 7.60
N ASN A 211 4.55 -0.32 6.40
CA ASN A 211 3.93 0.22 5.20
C ASN A 211 3.09 -0.87 4.53
N GLY A 212 3.36 -1.22 3.28
CA GLY A 212 2.72 -2.32 2.54
C GLY A 212 2.60 -3.65 3.28
N LEU A 213 1.45 -4.29 3.09
CA LEU A 213 1.09 -5.60 3.65
C LEU A 213 0.72 -6.59 2.54
N LEU A 214 0.99 -7.87 2.77
CA LEU A 214 0.51 -8.93 1.89
C LEU A 214 0.39 -10.27 2.64
N PHE A 215 -0.76 -10.92 2.54
CA PHE A 215 -0.95 -12.34 2.76
C PHE A 215 -0.50 -13.11 1.52
N ASP A 216 0.59 -13.87 1.67
CA ASP A 216 0.99 -14.77 0.60
C ASP A 216 -0.01 -15.95 0.48
N PRO A 217 0.04 -16.72 -0.63
CA PRO A 217 -0.87 -17.87 -0.80
C PRO A 217 -0.67 -19.00 0.22
N GLN A 218 0.34 -18.93 1.08
CA GLN A 218 0.55 -19.85 2.21
C GLN A 218 -0.01 -19.28 3.53
N GLY A 219 -0.65 -18.11 3.50
CA GLY A 219 -1.20 -17.42 4.66
C GLY A 219 -0.14 -16.77 5.55
N GLN A 220 1.08 -16.57 5.04
CA GLN A 220 2.11 -15.81 5.73
C GLN A 220 1.89 -14.32 5.47
N LEU A 221 2.19 -13.51 6.47
CA LEU A 221 2.14 -12.07 6.36
C LEU A 221 3.52 -11.51 5.98
N LEU A 222 3.58 -10.75 4.90
CA LEU A 222 4.70 -9.91 4.52
C LEU A 222 4.43 -8.47 4.93
N VAL A 223 5.46 -7.80 5.45
CA VAL A 223 5.36 -6.39 5.91
C VAL A 223 6.56 -5.63 5.41
N SER A 224 6.35 -4.65 4.53
CA SER A 224 7.40 -3.75 4.08
C SER A 224 7.66 -2.67 5.14
N THR A 225 8.89 -2.15 5.17
CA THR A 225 9.29 -1.13 6.14
C THR A 225 10.30 -0.14 5.59
N PHE A 226 10.40 1.02 6.24
CA PHE A 226 11.33 2.09 5.86
C PHE A 226 12.81 1.68 5.85
N GLY A 227 13.18 0.60 6.56
CA GLY A 227 14.55 0.12 6.65
C GLY A 227 15.04 -0.74 5.47
N GLY A 228 14.26 -0.89 4.39
CA GLY A 228 14.58 -1.82 3.31
C GLY A 228 14.34 -3.29 3.69
N HIS A 229 13.50 -3.54 4.69
CA HIS A 229 13.17 -4.87 5.16
C HIS A 229 11.74 -5.25 4.79
N LEU A 230 11.60 -6.38 4.11
CA LEU A 230 10.33 -7.08 3.94
C LEU A 230 10.28 -8.20 4.98
N PHE A 231 9.65 -7.94 6.13
CA PHE A 231 9.51 -8.91 7.22
C PHE A 231 8.50 -9.98 6.86
N ARG A 232 8.71 -11.18 7.40
CA ARG A 232 7.82 -12.33 7.22
C ARG A 232 7.34 -12.83 8.58
N TYR A 233 6.03 -13.01 8.69
CA TYR A 233 5.35 -13.53 9.87
C TYR A 233 4.49 -14.72 9.49
N VAL A 234 4.45 -15.72 10.37
CA VAL A 234 3.55 -16.87 10.22
C VAL A 234 2.53 -16.86 11.37
N PRO A 235 1.30 -17.29 11.12
CA PRO A 235 0.34 -17.51 12.20
C PRO A 235 0.85 -18.60 13.15
N VAL A 236 0.60 -18.41 14.43
CA VAL A 236 0.80 -19.36 15.53
C VAL A 236 -0.43 -19.33 16.43
N ASP A 237 -0.60 -20.33 17.32
CA ASP A 237 -1.82 -20.51 18.13
C ASP A 237 -2.32 -19.20 18.79
N ASP A 238 -1.40 -18.39 19.33
CA ASP A 238 -1.71 -17.14 20.03
C ASP A 238 -1.19 -15.88 19.30
N GLY A 239 -1.19 -15.87 17.96
CA GLY A 239 -0.92 -14.67 17.16
C GLY A 239 0.05 -14.89 16.00
N TRP A 240 1.10 -14.07 15.93
CA TRP A 240 2.02 -14.05 14.78
C TRP A 240 3.47 -14.15 15.23
N ARG A 241 4.26 -14.93 14.50
CA ARG A 241 5.69 -15.10 14.78
C ARG A 241 6.52 -14.68 13.58
N ARG A 242 7.44 -13.73 13.79
CA ARG A 242 8.43 -13.36 12.78
C ARG A 242 9.35 -14.54 12.48
N THR A 243 9.45 -14.93 11.22
CA THR A 243 10.31 -16.04 10.76
C THR A 243 11.56 -15.58 10.02
N GLY A 244 11.55 -14.35 9.50
CA GLY A 244 12.69 -13.81 8.78
C GLY A 244 12.40 -12.46 8.14
N TYR A 245 13.27 -12.07 7.22
CA TYR A 245 13.07 -10.92 6.35
C TYR A 245 13.97 -10.98 5.12
N THR A 246 13.49 -10.39 4.03
CA THR A 246 14.29 -10.15 2.83
C THR A 246 15.30 -9.04 3.10
N ARG A 247 16.57 -9.23 2.70
CA ARG A 247 17.64 -8.22 2.77
C ARG A 247 18.03 -7.73 1.38
N GLY A 248 18.59 -6.52 1.32
CA GLY A 248 19.20 -5.99 0.09
C GLY A 248 18.27 -5.15 -0.78
N LEU A 249 17.02 -4.94 -0.35
CA LEU A 249 16.15 -3.94 -0.96
C LEU A 249 16.62 -2.54 -0.51
N GLU A 250 16.75 -1.62 -1.45
CA GLU A 250 17.27 -0.28 -1.22
C GLU A 250 16.14 0.70 -0.89
N GLY A 251 16.38 1.57 0.09
CA GLY A 251 15.45 2.65 0.43
C GLY A 251 14.34 2.27 1.41
N ALA A 252 13.39 3.19 1.54
CA ALA A 252 12.17 2.98 2.31
C ALA A 252 11.14 2.24 1.46
N LEU A 253 10.79 1.01 1.82
CA LEU A 253 9.81 0.24 1.07
C LEU A 253 8.41 0.80 1.28
N ASP A 254 7.59 0.70 0.24
CA ASP A 254 6.19 1.14 0.19
C ASP A 254 5.29 -0.10 0.01
N ASN A 255 4.29 -0.12 -0.87
CA ASN A 255 3.30 -1.18 -0.97
C ASN A 255 3.85 -2.51 -1.53
N VAL A 256 3.16 -3.60 -1.20
CA VAL A 256 3.52 -4.99 -1.55
C VAL A 256 2.36 -5.65 -2.27
N MET A 257 2.59 -6.14 -3.48
CA MET A 257 1.55 -6.77 -4.31
C MET A 257 1.89 -8.21 -4.64
N LEU A 258 0.85 -9.03 -4.84
CA LEU A 258 0.98 -10.36 -5.44
C LEU A 258 0.45 -10.31 -6.88
N ASP A 259 1.22 -10.83 -7.83
CA ASP A 259 0.73 -11.01 -9.19
C ASP A 259 0.08 -12.39 -9.41
N PRO A 260 -0.65 -12.58 -10.53
CA PRO A 260 -1.32 -13.86 -10.81
C PRO A 260 -0.39 -15.07 -10.97
N ASP A 261 0.91 -14.85 -11.20
CA ASP A 261 1.93 -15.90 -11.29
C ASP A 261 2.55 -16.24 -9.92
N GLY A 262 2.07 -15.59 -8.85
CA GLY A 262 2.56 -15.76 -7.49
C GLY A 262 3.89 -15.06 -7.20
N ARG A 263 4.27 -14.06 -8.01
CA ARG A 263 5.43 -13.21 -7.73
C ARG A 263 5.03 -12.06 -6.83
N VAL A 264 5.89 -11.74 -5.88
CA VAL A 264 5.70 -10.60 -4.99
C VAL A 264 6.40 -9.39 -5.58
N TRP A 265 5.66 -8.30 -5.71
CA TRP A 265 6.15 -7.01 -6.19
C TRP A 265 6.24 -6.03 -5.03
N VAL A 266 7.35 -5.31 -4.92
CA VAL A 266 7.59 -4.36 -3.83
C VAL A 266 8.19 -3.10 -4.41
N THR A 267 7.63 -1.95 -4.03
CA THR A 267 8.19 -0.64 -4.36
C THR A 267 9.06 -0.12 -3.22
N GLY A 268 9.88 0.88 -3.51
CA GLY A 268 10.56 1.62 -2.45
C GLY A 268 11.26 2.88 -2.93
N HIS A 269 11.58 3.76 -1.98
CA HIS A 269 12.17 5.07 -2.22
C HIS A 269 13.67 5.05 -1.87
N PRO A 270 14.58 4.78 -2.83
CA PRO A 270 16.02 4.72 -2.59
C PRO A 270 16.61 6.06 -2.15
N LYS A 271 15.92 7.18 -2.44
CA LYS A 271 16.32 8.54 -2.04
C LYS A 271 15.29 9.18 -1.12
N THR A 272 15.22 8.73 0.13
CA THR A 272 14.24 9.21 1.14
C THR A 272 14.24 10.73 1.35
N VAL A 273 15.39 11.40 1.24
CA VAL A 273 15.48 12.88 1.30
C VAL A 273 14.84 13.54 0.08
N ALA A 274 14.96 12.94 -1.11
CA ALA A 274 14.34 13.45 -2.32
C ALA A 274 12.81 13.27 -2.24
N PHE A 275 12.35 12.10 -1.80
CA PHE A 275 10.95 11.83 -1.50
C PHE A 275 10.38 12.87 -0.52
N ALA A 276 11.03 13.09 0.64
CA ALA A 276 10.55 14.04 1.64
C ALA A 276 10.42 15.49 1.11
N LYS A 277 11.30 15.90 0.18
CA LYS A 277 11.18 17.20 -0.49
C LYS A 277 10.04 17.22 -1.50
N HIS A 278 9.82 16.12 -2.21
CA HIS A 278 8.76 15.96 -3.21
C HIS A 278 7.34 15.98 -2.61
N VAL A 279 7.19 15.55 -1.36
CA VAL A 279 5.93 15.67 -0.60
C VAL A 279 5.39 17.11 -0.66
N SER A 280 6.27 18.10 -0.46
CA SER A 280 5.89 19.53 -0.45
C SER A 280 6.07 20.25 -1.78
N ASP A 281 6.83 19.69 -2.72
CA ASP A 281 7.19 20.34 -3.97
C ASP A 281 7.15 19.35 -5.15
N PRO A 282 6.12 19.39 -6.01
CA PRO A 282 5.99 18.47 -7.15
C PRO A 282 7.11 18.61 -8.20
N ALA A 283 7.88 19.72 -8.17
CA ALA A 283 9.00 19.91 -9.08
C ALA A 283 10.24 19.09 -8.69
N VAL A 284 10.34 18.63 -7.45
CA VAL A 284 11.45 17.79 -7.00
C VAL A 284 11.26 16.36 -7.52
N GLN A 285 12.28 15.79 -8.16
CA GLN A 285 12.23 14.39 -8.58
C GLN A 285 12.31 13.45 -7.37
N ALA A 286 11.46 12.42 -7.38
CA ALA A 286 11.45 11.35 -6.38
C ALA A 286 11.58 9.99 -7.09
N PRO A 287 12.79 9.45 -7.25
CA PRO A 287 12.96 8.12 -7.85
C PRO A 287 12.45 7.04 -6.90
N CYS A 288 11.98 5.95 -7.49
CA CYS A 288 11.55 4.75 -6.80
C CYS A 288 12.15 3.50 -7.48
N ASP A 289 12.28 2.42 -6.72
CA ASP A 289 12.64 1.09 -7.21
C ASP A 289 11.40 0.21 -7.25
N VAL A 290 11.33 -0.67 -8.25
CA VAL A 290 10.36 -1.76 -8.32
C VAL A 290 11.13 -3.08 -8.25
N TYR A 291 10.80 -3.90 -7.26
CA TYR A 291 11.39 -5.20 -7.03
C TYR A 291 10.41 -6.32 -7.36
N GLU A 292 10.91 -7.39 -7.99
CA GLU A 292 10.21 -8.65 -8.19
C GLU A 292 10.91 -9.71 -7.31
N LEU A 293 10.13 -10.39 -6.49
CA LEU A 293 10.58 -11.47 -5.63
C LEU A 293 9.83 -12.75 -6.00
N ARG A 294 10.57 -13.85 -6.19
CA ARG A 294 10.00 -15.19 -6.25
C ARG A 294 10.17 -15.89 -4.90
N ALA A 295 9.10 -16.52 -4.44
CA ALA A 295 9.15 -17.37 -3.25
C ALA A 295 9.59 -18.78 -3.64
N ASP A 296 10.86 -18.97 -3.99
CA ASP A 296 11.43 -20.27 -4.34
C ASP A 296 12.39 -20.81 -3.27
N GLY A 297 11.83 -21.11 -2.09
CA GLY A 297 12.58 -21.78 -1.02
C GLY A 297 13.50 -20.83 -0.21
N PRO A 298 14.58 -21.36 0.42
CA PRO A 298 15.42 -20.59 1.34
C PRO A 298 16.24 -19.48 0.66
N ASP A 299 16.41 -19.54 -0.66
CA ASP A 299 17.13 -18.55 -1.45
C ASP A 299 16.13 -17.75 -2.29
N GLN A 300 15.61 -16.64 -1.73
CA GLN A 300 14.74 -15.73 -2.50
C GLN A 300 15.50 -15.17 -3.70
N VAL A 301 14.99 -15.40 -4.91
CA VAL A 301 15.45 -14.66 -6.09
C VAL A 301 14.81 -13.27 -6.04
N ILE A 302 15.67 -12.27 -5.82
CA ILE A 302 15.29 -10.86 -5.82
C ILE A 302 15.82 -10.22 -7.11
N ARG A 303 14.95 -9.53 -7.83
CA ARG A 303 15.30 -8.73 -9.00
C ARG A 303 14.84 -7.31 -8.80
N ARG A 304 15.66 -6.35 -9.22
CA ARG A 304 15.22 -4.97 -9.39
C ARG A 304 14.63 -4.91 -10.80
N ALA A 305 13.31 -5.06 -10.87
CA ALA A 305 12.58 -5.04 -12.13
C ALA A 305 12.82 -3.72 -12.87
N TRP A 306 12.84 -2.61 -12.12
CA TRP A 306 13.07 -1.28 -12.65
C TRP A 306 13.57 -0.31 -11.58
N ARG A 307 14.31 0.72 -12.00
CA ARG A 307 14.55 1.94 -11.24
C ARG A 307 13.95 3.10 -12.02
N VAL A 308 12.87 3.66 -11.48
CA VAL A 308 12.18 4.81 -12.07
C VAL A 308 12.99 6.07 -11.73
N SER A 309 13.26 6.91 -12.74
CA SER A 309 14.11 8.09 -12.58
C SER A 309 13.49 9.18 -11.68
N GLY A 310 12.16 9.25 -11.61
CA GLY A 310 11.45 10.38 -11.02
C GLY A 310 11.20 11.53 -12.01
N GLU A 311 11.36 11.32 -13.32
CA GLU A 311 11.03 12.30 -14.36
C GLU A 311 9.55 12.24 -14.74
N ASP A 312 9.11 11.10 -15.28
CA ASP A 312 7.74 10.90 -15.76
C ASP A 312 6.81 10.33 -14.68
N ILE A 313 7.30 9.34 -13.93
CA ILE A 313 6.61 8.76 -12.76
C ILE A 313 7.43 9.12 -11.53
N LYS A 314 6.78 9.70 -10.52
CA LYS A 314 7.43 10.20 -9.31
C LYS A 314 6.86 9.55 -8.08
N ALA A 315 7.72 9.22 -7.12
CA ALA A 315 7.32 8.65 -5.84
C ALA A 315 6.33 7.49 -6.03
N CYS A 316 6.69 6.49 -6.84
CA CYS A 316 5.82 5.35 -7.03
C CYS A 316 5.71 4.53 -5.74
N SER A 317 4.49 4.09 -5.44
CA SER A 317 4.10 3.49 -4.16
C SER A 317 3.58 2.08 -4.32
N THR A 318 2.87 1.76 -5.41
CA THR A 318 2.43 0.38 -5.70
C THR A 318 2.83 -0.02 -7.09
N ALA A 319 3.21 -1.29 -7.29
CA ALA A 319 3.47 -1.82 -8.62
C ALA A 319 3.16 -3.32 -8.71
N THR A 320 2.59 -3.76 -9.83
CA THR A 320 2.42 -5.19 -10.17
C THR A 320 2.17 -5.38 -11.66
N ILE A 321 2.18 -6.63 -12.13
CA ILE A 321 1.83 -6.96 -13.52
C ILE A 321 0.33 -7.17 -13.65
N VAL A 322 -0.29 -6.44 -14.57
CA VAL A 322 -1.72 -6.59 -14.93
C VAL A 322 -1.84 -6.70 -16.45
N SER A 323 -2.36 -7.84 -16.93
CA SER A 323 -2.52 -8.13 -18.37
C SER A 323 -1.27 -7.78 -19.19
N ASP A 324 -0.09 -8.30 -18.83
CA ASP A 324 1.22 -8.05 -19.49
C ASP A 324 1.84 -6.66 -19.34
N ARG A 325 1.17 -5.72 -18.67
CA ARG A 325 1.73 -4.40 -18.35
C ARG A 325 2.23 -4.33 -16.93
N LEU A 326 3.31 -3.60 -16.71
CA LEU A 326 3.66 -3.11 -15.37
C LEU A 326 2.80 -1.89 -15.08
N VAL A 327 1.96 -1.99 -14.05
CA VAL A 327 1.14 -0.88 -13.57
C VAL A 327 1.81 -0.29 -12.34
N LEU A 328 1.92 1.04 -12.26
CA LEU A 328 2.50 1.76 -11.13
C LEU A 328 1.56 2.85 -10.63
N ALA A 329 1.37 2.89 -9.31
CA ALA A 329 0.71 3.97 -8.61
C ALA A 329 1.73 5.06 -8.21
N GLN A 330 1.22 6.22 -7.81
CA GLN A 330 2.01 7.39 -7.42
C GLN A 330 1.40 8.01 -6.17
N VAL A 331 2.22 8.34 -5.16
CA VAL A 331 1.69 8.88 -3.90
C VAL A 331 0.93 10.20 -4.10
N PHE A 332 1.34 11.02 -5.07
CA PHE A 332 0.86 12.40 -5.18
C PHE A 332 0.49 12.88 -6.59
N GLU A 333 1.23 12.44 -7.61
CA GLU A 333 1.00 12.91 -8.98
C GLU A 333 -0.30 12.33 -9.54
N PRO A 334 -1.00 13.03 -10.45
CA PRO A 334 -2.24 12.51 -11.00
C PRO A 334 -2.01 11.31 -11.92
N GLY A 335 -2.96 10.36 -11.88
CA GLY A 335 -2.98 9.19 -12.75
C GLY A 335 -1.95 8.10 -12.39
N ILE A 336 -2.16 6.91 -12.94
CA ILE A 336 -1.28 5.75 -12.76
C ILE A 336 -0.42 5.52 -14.01
N GLY A 337 0.79 4.99 -13.84
CA GLY A 337 1.63 4.56 -14.94
C GLY A 337 1.23 3.19 -15.45
N VAL A 338 0.98 3.07 -16.75
CA VAL A 338 0.81 1.78 -17.45
C VAL A 338 1.98 1.62 -18.40
N CYS A 339 2.79 0.58 -18.18
CA CYS A 339 4.08 0.45 -18.82
C CYS A 339 4.23 -0.86 -19.59
N VAL A 340 4.93 -0.76 -20.70
CA VAL A 340 5.37 -1.89 -21.52
C VAL A 340 6.90 -1.93 -21.54
N PRO A 341 7.53 -3.10 -21.76
CA PRO A 341 8.98 -3.19 -21.92
C PRO A 341 9.46 -2.22 -23.01
N ALA A 342 10.56 -1.51 -22.75
CA ALA A 342 11.24 -0.73 -23.77
C ALA A 342 11.99 -1.67 -24.73
N GLU A 343 11.98 -1.36 -26.04
CA GLU A 343 12.70 -2.12 -27.07
C GLU A 343 14.22 -1.90 -27.04
#